data_AF-A0A562GMW2-F1
#
_entry.id   AF-A0A562GMW2-F1
#
_cell.length_a   1.000
_cell.length_b   1.000
_cell.length_c   1.000
_cell.angle_alpha   90.00
_cell.angle_beta   90.00
_cell.angle_gamma   90.00
#
_symmetry.space_group_name_H-M   'P 1'
#
loop_
_entity.id
_entity.type
_entity.pdbx_description
1 polymer ?
#
loop_
_entity_poly.entity_id
_entity_poly.type
_entity_poly.pdbx_seq_one_letter_code
_entity_poly.pdbx_strand_id
1 'polypeptide(L)'
;MQSVIQYITAEVLHVKKLLNNLMEYSDIIRWNYSKIIMSGAGDYEWAELNDNGRKIQEQLLNDYKCFINLFRFLSTGLPDRQQNVLDTSVQKVFNIIEQNGFLFKMNKEEEFNSAMKAIDLQLRLIAASYEVTDEYCLLIPDSSALVANPEIEKWNFEEIDRFKIVLLPIVANELNKVTTKNEQMQNKIKSKILDYAKLGNIFEGVKINKQNIIKFAGNLQKTEYPLAWLDINNNYDQVIVSYFEMVRANPHTQVILITGNPILQAKALLANVVHIEPPAPTPALIIDRKPDVEPLNTMPANSKPATKVIPKNSELDNKPVKVTVPPIINPTGIRPTPKPKAPKPKPPKPRIKSKPILDIIKPKG
;
A
#
# COMPACT_ATOMS: atom_id res chain seq x y z
N MET A 1 9.35 -11.26 7.20
CA MET A 1 8.62 -10.22 6.42
C MET A 1 9.28 -8.84 6.59
N GLN A 2 9.07 -7.86 5.69
CA GLN A 2 9.78 -6.56 5.69
C GLN A 2 8.88 -5.37 6.05
N SER A 3 9.43 -4.34 6.73
CA SER A 3 8.75 -3.06 6.95
C SER A 3 8.82 -2.15 5.71
N VAL A 4 8.02 -1.09 5.67
CA VAL A 4 8.02 -0.16 4.52
C VAL A 4 9.33 0.60 4.40
N ILE A 5 9.99 0.93 5.52
CA ILE A 5 11.32 1.55 5.49
C ILE A 5 12.38 0.59 4.95
N GLN A 6 12.31 -0.70 5.28
CA GLN A 6 13.23 -1.71 4.72
C GLN A 6 13.03 -1.84 3.21
N TYR A 7 11.78 -1.90 2.74
CA TYR A 7 11.45 -1.89 1.32
C TYR A 7 12.00 -0.64 0.62
N ILE A 8 11.73 0.54 1.18
CA ILE A 8 12.23 1.81 0.66
C ILE A 8 13.76 1.86 0.59
N THR A 9 14.45 1.31 1.60
CA THR A 9 15.91 1.26 1.63
C THR A 9 16.45 0.40 0.49
N ALA A 10 15.82 -0.73 0.20
CA ALA A 10 16.16 -1.56 -0.96
C ALA A 10 15.92 -0.82 -2.28
N GLU A 11 14.79 -0.12 -2.41
CA GLU A 11 14.48 0.71 -3.59
C GLU A 11 15.49 1.84 -3.78
N VAL A 12 15.93 2.51 -2.71
CA VAL A 12 17.00 3.53 -2.77
C VAL A 12 18.29 2.95 -3.36
N LEU A 13 18.69 1.76 -2.92
CA LEU A 13 19.88 1.09 -3.45
C LEU A 13 19.72 0.75 -4.93
N HIS A 14 18.54 0.28 -5.34
CA HIS A 14 18.23 -0.01 -6.74
C HIS A 14 18.27 1.24 -7.62
N VAL A 15 17.58 2.32 -7.23
CA VAL A 15 17.59 3.61 -7.95
C VAL A 15 19.01 4.17 -8.06
N LYS A 16 19.80 4.12 -6.99
CA LYS A 16 21.20 4.57 -7.03
C LYS A 16 22.07 3.74 -7.97
N LYS A 17 21.84 2.43 -8.05
CA LYS A 17 22.53 1.55 -9.00
C LYS A 17 22.18 1.93 -10.44
N LEU A 18 20.91 2.16 -10.74
CA LEU A 18 20.47 2.62 -12.06
C LEU A 18 21.04 4.00 -12.40
N LEU A 19 21.12 4.91 -11.43
CA LEU A 19 21.71 6.23 -11.60
C LEU A 19 23.22 6.15 -11.90
N ASN A 20 23.95 5.26 -11.23
CA ASN A 20 25.34 4.95 -11.58
C ASN A 20 25.45 4.40 -13.00
N ASN A 21 24.58 3.46 -13.38
CA ASN A 21 24.59 2.93 -14.75
C ASN A 21 24.32 4.02 -15.79
N LEU A 22 23.41 4.96 -15.52
CA LEU A 22 23.14 6.08 -16.42
C LEU A 22 24.38 6.97 -16.58
N MET A 23 25.13 7.22 -15.50
CA MET A 23 26.35 8.03 -15.51
C MET A 23 27.37 7.55 -16.54
N GLU A 24 27.51 6.23 -16.72
CA GLU A 24 28.43 5.61 -17.69
C GLU A 24 28.09 5.96 -19.15
N TYR A 25 26.83 6.27 -19.44
CA TYR A 25 26.36 6.67 -20.78
C TYR A 25 26.17 8.18 -20.93
N SER A 26 26.48 8.94 -19.89
CA SER A 26 26.25 10.38 -19.81
C SER A 26 27.54 11.14 -20.06
N ASP A 27 27.47 12.19 -20.86
CA ASP A 27 28.56 13.14 -21.04
C ASP A 27 28.06 14.57 -21.01
N ILE A 28 28.98 15.50 -20.76
CA ILE A 28 28.72 16.93 -20.76
C ILE A 28 29.50 17.54 -21.92
N ILE A 29 28.85 18.37 -22.73
CA ILE A 29 29.47 19.13 -23.79
C ILE A 29 29.38 20.62 -23.50
N ARG A 30 30.35 21.36 -24.02
CA ARG A 30 30.30 22.82 -24.00
C ARG A 30 29.47 23.29 -25.19
N TRP A 31 28.42 24.06 -24.93
CA TRP A 31 27.58 24.64 -25.99
C TRP A 31 27.96 26.11 -26.24
N ASN A 32 28.35 26.84 -25.19
CA ASN A 32 28.75 28.24 -25.30
C ASN A 32 30.27 28.39 -25.32
N TYR A 33 30.83 28.66 -26.51
CA TYR A 33 32.26 28.94 -26.69
C TYR A 33 32.62 30.43 -26.58
N SER A 34 31.62 31.31 -26.39
CA SER A 34 31.87 32.75 -26.32
C SER A 34 32.59 33.11 -25.01
N LYS A 35 33.79 33.66 -25.12
CA LYS A 35 34.53 34.24 -23.97
C LYS A 35 33.97 35.60 -23.52
N ILE A 36 33.12 36.22 -24.34
CA ILE A 36 32.64 37.60 -24.14
C ILE A 36 31.22 37.61 -23.55
N ILE A 37 30.42 36.58 -23.83
CA ILE A 37 29.04 36.47 -23.34
C ILE A 37 29.01 35.51 -22.15
N MET A 38 28.96 36.06 -20.94
CA MET A 38 28.58 35.28 -19.77
C MET A 38 27.13 34.86 -19.92
N SER A 39 26.91 33.57 -20.17
CA SER A 39 25.58 32.98 -20.14
C SER A 39 25.13 32.84 -18.69
N GLY A 40 24.06 33.55 -18.30
CA GLY A 40 23.44 33.36 -16.98
C GLY A 40 22.85 31.96 -16.78
N ALA A 41 22.76 31.15 -17.84
CA ALA A 41 22.27 29.78 -17.79
C ALA A 41 23.40 28.75 -17.58
N GLY A 42 24.67 29.11 -17.77
CA GLY A 42 25.80 28.18 -17.80
C GLY A 42 26.34 27.95 -19.21
N ASP A 43 27.54 27.36 -19.29
CA ASP A 43 28.31 27.18 -20.53
C ASP A 43 28.28 25.74 -21.06
N TYR A 44 27.71 24.81 -20.30
CA TYR A 44 27.70 23.39 -20.59
C TYR A 44 26.27 22.85 -20.64
N GLU A 45 26.08 21.75 -21.36
CA GLU A 45 24.82 21.01 -21.47
C GLU A 45 25.12 19.50 -21.53
N TRP A 46 24.09 18.70 -21.31
CA TRP A 46 24.21 17.25 -21.45
C TRP A 46 24.32 16.85 -22.92
N ALA A 47 25.22 15.91 -23.22
CA ALA A 47 25.29 15.28 -24.53
C ALA A 47 24.05 14.40 -24.77
N GLU A 48 23.69 14.20 -26.04
CA GLU A 48 22.59 13.31 -26.40
C GLU A 48 22.93 11.86 -26.03
N LEU A 49 22.03 11.21 -25.28
CA LEU A 49 22.19 9.79 -24.92
C LEU A 49 22.06 8.88 -26.14
N ASN A 50 22.92 7.87 -26.20
CA ASN A 50 22.76 6.74 -27.12
C ASN A 50 21.58 5.83 -26.71
N ASP A 51 21.24 4.86 -27.55
CA ASP A 51 20.08 3.98 -27.35
C ASP A 51 20.13 3.23 -26.00
N ASN A 52 21.31 2.78 -25.57
CA ASN A 52 21.48 2.11 -24.28
C ASN A 52 21.24 3.08 -23.11
N GLY A 53 21.79 4.30 -23.19
CA GLY A 53 21.58 5.36 -22.21
C GLY A 53 20.11 5.74 -22.09
N ARG A 54 19.39 5.88 -23.21
CA ARG A 54 17.94 6.18 -23.23
C ARG A 54 17.12 5.09 -22.56
N LYS A 55 17.43 3.82 -22.85
CA LYS A 55 16.75 2.68 -22.21
C LYS A 55 16.91 2.70 -20.69
N ILE A 56 18.12 2.98 -20.20
CA ILE A 56 18.38 3.11 -18.75
C ILE A 56 17.65 4.33 -18.18
N GLN A 57 17.67 5.46 -18.89
CA GLN A 57 16.95 6.67 -18.49
C GLN A 57 15.45 6.43 -18.34
N GLU A 58 14.81 5.78 -19.31
CA GLU A 58 13.38 5.45 -19.27
C GLU A 58 13.04 4.55 -18.08
N GLN A 59 13.84 3.50 -17.86
CA GLN A 59 13.67 2.62 -16.71
C GLN A 59 13.81 3.39 -15.40
N LEU A 60 14.90 4.15 -15.24
CA LEU A 60 15.18 4.93 -14.04
C LEU A 60 14.09 5.99 -13.79
N LEU A 61 13.58 6.63 -14.83
CA LEU A 61 12.51 7.63 -14.71
C LEU A 61 11.22 7.00 -14.21
N ASN A 62 10.86 5.80 -14.70
CA ASN A 62 9.69 5.07 -14.25
C ASN A 62 9.85 4.61 -12.79
N ASP A 63 10.97 3.96 -12.48
CA ASP A 63 11.27 3.45 -11.13
C ASP A 63 11.30 4.60 -10.11
N TYR A 64 11.94 5.72 -10.46
CA TYR A 64 12.02 6.89 -9.58
C TYR A 64 10.67 7.60 -9.39
N LYS A 65 9.79 7.62 -10.41
CA LYS A 65 8.41 8.13 -10.26
C LYS A 65 7.60 7.26 -9.31
N CYS A 66 7.68 5.95 -9.44
CA CYS A 66 7.02 5.01 -8.52
C CYS A 66 7.54 5.21 -7.09
N PHE A 67 8.85 5.28 -6.92
CA PHE A 67 9.52 5.57 -5.66
C PHE A 67 9.02 6.89 -5.04
N ILE A 68 8.97 7.99 -5.79
CA ILE A 68 8.61 9.28 -5.20
C ILE A 68 7.13 9.39 -4.85
N ASN A 69 6.25 8.67 -5.55
CA ASN A 69 4.84 8.59 -5.18
C ASN A 69 4.66 7.94 -3.80
N LEU A 70 5.41 6.86 -3.52
CA LEU A 70 5.43 6.25 -2.20
C LEU A 70 5.99 7.21 -1.13
N PHE A 71 7.07 7.93 -1.45
CA PHE A 71 7.62 8.94 -0.53
C PHE A 71 6.65 10.05 -0.20
N ARG A 72 5.93 10.58 -1.20
CA ARG A 72 4.93 11.63 -1.01
C ARG A 72 3.75 11.16 -0.16
N PHE A 73 3.32 9.92 -0.39
CA PHE A 73 2.31 9.28 0.44
C PHE A 73 2.74 9.23 1.91
N LEU A 74 3.98 8.81 2.17
CA LEU A 74 4.51 8.80 3.54
C LEU A 74 4.74 10.21 4.10
N SER A 75 5.14 11.18 3.28
CA SER A 75 5.51 12.52 3.73
C SER A 75 4.36 13.50 3.92
N THR A 76 3.10 13.07 3.73
CA THR A 76 1.93 13.98 3.74
C THR A 76 1.77 14.74 5.07
N GLY A 77 2.31 14.20 6.18
CA GLY A 77 2.27 14.84 7.50
C GLY A 77 3.50 15.70 7.86
N LEU A 78 4.47 15.86 6.97
CA LEU A 78 5.70 16.61 7.28
C LEU A 78 5.43 18.13 7.35
N PRO A 79 6.13 18.88 8.23
CA PRO A 79 6.09 20.34 8.21
C PRO A 79 6.49 20.92 6.84
N ASP A 80 5.90 22.06 6.45
CA ASP A 80 6.13 22.72 5.14
C ASP A 80 7.62 22.90 4.80
N ARG A 81 8.44 23.23 5.81
CA ARG A 81 9.89 23.36 5.61
C ARG A 81 10.52 22.05 5.14
N GLN A 82 10.12 20.91 5.70
CA GLN A 82 10.62 19.59 5.30
C GLN A 82 10.04 19.18 3.94
N GLN A 83 8.78 19.51 3.64
CA GLN A 83 8.19 19.29 2.31
C GLN A 83 8.94 20.06 1.22
N ASN A 84 9.28 21.32 1.46
CA ASN A 84 10.06 22.12 0.51
C ASN A 84 11.46 21.54 0.26
N VAL A 85 12.11 21.02 1.31
CA VAL A 85 13.40 20.32 1.17
C VAL A 85 13.24 19.04 0.36
N LEU A 86 12.18 18.26 0.61
CA LEU A 86 11.83 17.08 -0.16
C LEU A 86 11.64 17.43 -1.64
N ASP A 87 10.75 18.36 -1.98
CA ASP A 87 10.48 18.74 -3.37
C ASP A 87 11.72 19.28 -4.09
N THR A 88 12.54 20.10 -3.42
CA THR A 88 13.80 20.58 -3.99
C THR A 88 14.74 19.42 -4.31
N SER A 89 14.85 18.45 -3.39
CA SER A 89 15.69 17.27 -3.61
C SER A 89 15.16 16.38 -4.74
N VAL A 90 13.83 16.27 -4.88
CA VAL A 90 13.17 15.51 -5.95
C VAL A 90 13.44 16.12 -7.30
N GLN A 91 13.25 17.44 -7.43
CA GLN A 91 13.52 18.16 -8.67
C GLN A 91 14.98 18.03 -9.08
N LYS A 92 15.90 18.08 -8.11
CA LYS A 92 17.32 17.87 -8.36
C LYS A 92 17.60 16.49 -8.98
N VAL A 93 16.99 15.42 -8.47
CA VAL A 93 17.16 14.07 -9.02
C VAL A 93 16.53 13.97 -10.41
N PHE A 94 15.32 14.51 -10.62
CA PHE A 94 14.68 14.53 -11.94
C PHE A 94 15.53 15.25 -12.99
N ASN A 95 16.07 16.43 -12.67
CA ASN A 95 16.92 17.18 -13.60
C ASN A 95 18.15 16.37 -14.06
N ILE A 96 18.72 15.56 -13.16
CA ILE A 96 19.85 14.68 -13.48
C ILE A 96 19.39 13.47 -14.31
N ILE A 97 18.29 12.81 -13.94
CA ILE A 97 17.76 11.66 -14.70
C ILE A 97 17.39 12.09 -16.13
N GLU A 98 16.63 13.18 -16.25
CA GLU A 98 16.16 13.69 -17.54
C GLU A 98 17.28 14.34 -18.37
N GLN A 99 18.43 14.64 -17.75
CA GLN A 99 19.54 15.37 -18.37
C GLN A 99 19.09 16.70 -18.99
N ASN A 100 18.17 17.37 -18.29
CA ASN A 100 17.57 18.60 -18.74
C ASN A 100 18.29 19.81 -18.15
N GLY A 101 18.64 20.76 -19.03
CA GLY A 101 19.13 22.08 -18.65
C GLY A 101 20.63 22.29 -18.87
N PHE A 102 21.06 23.47 -18.45
CA PHE A 102 22.43 23.95 -18.60
C PHE A 102 23.20 23.78 -17.29
N LEU A 103 24.49 23.51 -17.40
CA LEU A 103 25.42 23.31 -16.30
C LEU A 103 26.44 24.44 -16.28
N PHE A 104 26.83 24.84 -15.07
CA PHE A 104 27.90 25.84 -14.87
C PHE A 104 29.30 25.21 -14.88
N LYS A 105 29.39 23.89 -14.63
CA LYS A 105 30.65 23.15 -14.57
C LYS A 105 30.58 21.90 -15.44
N MET A 106 31.70 21.54 -16.05
CA MET A 106 31.87 20.29 -16.80
C MET A 106 32.31 19.17 -15.85
N ASN A 107 31.47 18.83 -14.87
CA ASN A 107 31.79 17.81 -13.88
C ASN A 107 30.59 16.86 -13.66
N LYS A 108 30.50 15.83 -14.49
CA LYS A 108 29.37 14.88 -14.44
C LYS A 108 29.34 14.12 -13.11
N GLU A 109 30.48 13.70 -12.60
CA GLU A 109 30.56 12.97 -11.33
C GLU A 109 30.03 13.82 -10.16
N GLU A 110 30.36 15.11 -10.11
CA GLU A 110 29.84 16.03 -9.09
C GLU A 110 28.31 16.12 -9.13
N GLU A 111 27.72 16.22 -10.32
CA GLU A 111 26.26 16.28 -10.52
C GLU A 111 25.56 14.98 -10.11
N PHE A 112 26.06 13.82 -10.55
CA PHE A 112 25.52 12.51 -10.18
C PHE A 112 25.65 12.22 -8.67
N ASN A 113 26.80 12.53 -8.07
CA ASN A 113 26.99 12.46 -6.62
C ASN A 113 26.02 13.41 -5.89
N SER A 114 25.74 14.57 -6.46
CA SER A 114 24.75 15.54 -5.97
C SER A 114 23.34 14.96 -5.91
N ALA A 115 22.94 14.18 -6.93
CA ALA A 115 21.66 13.48 -6.98
C ALA A 115 21.61 12.29 -6.01
N MET A 116 22.68 11.50 -5.89
CA MET A 116 22.73 10.42 -4.90
C MET A 116 22.56 10.93 -3.47
N LYS A 117 23.22 12.05 -3.13
CA LYS A 117 23.04 12.73 -1.84
C LYS A 117 21.62 13.25 -1.64
N ALA A 118 20.94 13.67 -2.72
CA ALA A 118 19.55 14.09 -2.65
C ALA A 118 18.62 12.90 -2.37
N ILE A 119 18.86 11.73 -2.97
CA ILE A 119 18.14 10.48 -2.65
C ILE A 119 18.36 10.09 -1.17
N ASP A 120 19.59 10.19 -0.65
CA ASP A 120 19.86 9.93 0.77
C ASP A 120 19.14 10.90 1.70
N LEU A 121 19.04 12.17 1.30
CA LEU A 121 18.30 13.17 2.05
C LEU A 121 16.81 12.83 2.10
N GLN A 122 16.23 12.38 0.98
CA GLN A 122 14.84 11.93 0.91
C GLN A 122 14.61 10.81 1.91
N LEU A 123 15.42 9.74 1.85
CA LEU A 123 15.33 8.61 2.78
C LEU A 123 15.42 9.06 4.24
N ARG A 124 16.38 9.93 4.55
CA ARG A 124 16.61 10.42 5.91
C ARG A 124 15.43 11.23 6.44
N LEU A 125 14.79 12.04 5.60
CA LEU A 125 13.61 12.81 6.01
C LEU A 125 12.50 11.87 6.47
N ILE A 126 12.19 10.83 5.70
CA ILE A 126 11.16 9.87 6.11
C ILE A 126 11.61 9.06 7.33
N ALA A 127 12.82 8.50 7.32
CA ALA A 127 13.30 7.65 8.40
C ALA A 127 13.36 8.37 9.76
N ALA A 128 13.68 9.67 9.76
CA ALA A 128 13.80 10.47 10.98
C ALA A 128 12.46 11.04 11.49
N SER A 129 11.43 11.10 10.65
CA SER A 129 10.13 11.70 11.01
C SER A 129 9.25 10.81 11.87
N TYR A 130 9.63 9.55 12.07
CA TYR A 130 8.82 8.57 12.79
C TYR A 130 9.64 7.88 13.88
N GLU A 131 9.01 7.67 15.03
CA GLU A 131 9.60 6.94 16.14
C GLU A 131 9.80 5.46 15.74
N VAL A 132 11.00 4.95 15.97
CA VAL A 132 11.32 3.53 15.74
C VAL A 132 10.75 2.75 16.92
N THR A 133 9.60 2.10 16.70
CA THR A 133 8.99 1.20 17.69
C THR A 133 9.02 -0.23 17.16
N ASP A 134 10.22 -0.83 17.18
CA ASP A 134 10.48 -2.17 16.63
C ASP A 134 9.98 -3.32 17.52
N GLU A 135 9.22 -3.03 18.58
CA GLU A 135 8.85 -4.05 19.55
C GLU A 135 7.69 -4.96 19.12
N TYR A 136 6.87 -4.57 18.15
CA TYR A 136 5.63 -5.27 17.80
C TYR A 136 5.34 -5.23 16.31
N CYS A 137 4.81 -6.32 15.76
CA CYS A 137 4.09 -6.27 14.48
C CYS A 137 2.65 -5.73 14.72
N LEU A 138 2.16 -4.85 13.85
CA LEU A 138 0.77 -4.37 13.90
C LEU A 138 -0.12 -5.30 13.08
N LEU A 139 -1.10 -5.90 13.73
CA LEU A 139 -2.09 -6.77 13.07
C LEU A 139 -3.44 -6.06 13.03
N ILE A 140 -4.02 -5.95 11.84
CA ILE A 140 -5.31 -5.31 11.61
C ILE A 140 -6.31 -6.40 11.23
N PRO A 141 -7.07 -6.97 12.18
CA PRO A 141 -8.06 -7.97 11.84
C PRO A 141 -9.33 -7.36 11.29
N ASP A 142 -9.94 -8.02 10.31
CA ASP A 142 -11.31 -7.71 9.90
C ASP A 142 -12.34 -8.37 10.84
N SER A 143 -13.63 -8.05 10.66
CA SER A 143 -14.70 -8.62 11.48
C SER A 143 -14.82 -10.14 11.32
N SER A 144 -14.52 -10.66 10.13
CA SER A 144 -14.61 -12.09 9.82
C SER A 144 -13.54 -12.91 10.56
N ALA A 145 -12.31 -12.40 10.62
CA ALA A 145 -11.18 -13.02 11.33
C ALA A 145 -11.45 -13.09 12.83
N LEU A 146 -11.99 -12.00 13.39
CA LEU A 146 -12.37 -11.93 14.80
C LEU A 146 -13.52 -12.89 15.17
N VAL A 147 -14.47 -13.09 14.27
CA VAL A 147 -15.57 -14.04 14.45
C VAL A 147 -15.09 -15.49 14.29
N ALA A 148 -14.20 -15.74 13.34
CA ALA A 148 -13.64 -17.07 13.08
C ALA A 148 -12.79 -17.59 14.25
N ASN A 149 -11.99 -16.71 14.86
CA ASN A 149 -11.20 -17.05 16.04
C ASN A 149 -11.28 -15.94 17.11
N PRO A 150 -12.30 -15.96 17.99
CA PRO A 150 -12.49 -14.93 19.02
C PRO A 150 -11.49 -15.02 20.18
N GLU A 151 -10.64 -16.04 20.22
CA GLU A 151 -9.63 -16.24 21.27
C GLU A 151 -8.31 -15.59 20.89
N ILE A 152 -8.37 -14.28 20.69
CA ILE A 152 -7.28 -13.41 20.27
C ILE A 152 -6.02 -13.60 21.13
N GLU A 153 -6.19 -13.81 22.44
CA GLU A 153 -5.09 -14.00 23.38
C GLU A 153 -4.27 -15.27 23.12
N LYS A 154 -4.84 -16.23 22.36
CA LYS A 154 -4.22 -17.49 21.93
C LYS A 154 -3.70 -17.45 20.50
N TRP A 155 -3.87 -16.34 19.79
CA TRP A 155 -3.35 -16.23 18.42
C TRP A 155 -1.83 -16.34 18.43
N ASN A 156 -1.32 -17.18 17.52
CA ASN A 156 0.11 -17.40 17.33
C ASN A 156 0.38 -17.50 15.82
N PHE A 157 1.50 -16.94 15.37
CA PHE A 157 1.92 -16.95 13.98
C PHE A 157 3.40 -17.33 13.91
N GLU A 158 3.79 -18.11 12.89
CA GLU A 158 5.13 -18.72 12.80
C GLU A 158 6.28 -17.70 12.78
N GLU A 159 6.08 -16.53 12.14
CA GLU A 159 7.10 -15.48 12.01
C GLU A 159 6.84 -14.25 12.91
N ILE A 160 5.88 -14.31 13.84
CA ILE A 160 5.46 -13.14 14.62
C ILE A 160 5.39 -13.47 16.11
N ASP A 161 6.49 -13.21 16.81
CA ASP A 161 6.62 -13.46 18.25
C ASP A 161 5.80 -12.49 19.12
N ARG A 162 5.75 -11.22 18.72
CA ARG A 162 5.09 -10.14 19.46
C ARG A 162 4.27 -9.29 18.52
N PHE A 163 3.01 -9.09 18.87
CA PHE A 163 2.13 -8.27 18.06
C PHE A 163 1.19 -7.37 18.86
N LYS A 164 0.73 -6.33 18.18
CA LYS A 164 -0.31 -5.42 18.64
C LYS A 164 -1.48 -5.51 17.68
N ILE A 165 -2.63 -5.93 18.20
CA ILE A 165 -3.87 -5.92 17.43
C ILE A 165 -4.45 -4.52 17.44
N VAL A 166 -4.70 -4.00 16.25
CA VAL A 166 -5.28 -2.69 16.02
C VAL A 166 -6.71 -2.88 15.55
N LEU A 167 -7.66 -2.66 16.44
CA LEU A 167 -9.08 -2.70 16.12
C LEU A 167 -9.50 -1.41 15.43
N LEU A 168 -9.94 -1.52 14.18
CA LEU A 168 -10.45 -0.38 13.44
C LEU A 168 -11.90 -0.04 13.86
N PRO A 169 -12.29 1.26 13.86
CA PRO A 169 -13.66 1.67 14.12
C PRO A 169 -14.67 0.98 13.20
N ILE A 170 -14.31 0.77 11.93
CA ILE A 170 -15.19 0.12 10.96
C ILE A 170 -15.45 -1.35 11.31
N VAL A 171 -14.43 -2.05 11.78
CA VAL A 171 -14.53 -3.45 12.20
C VAL A 171 -15.41 -3.56 13.45
N ALA A 172 -15.25 -2.64 14.40
CA ALA A 172 -16.13 -2.57 15.58
C ALA A 172 -17.59 -2.30 15.20
N ASN A 173 -17.83 -1.39 14.24
CA ASN A 173 -19.16 -1.12 13.71
C ASN A 173 -19.78 -2.33 13.01
N GLU A 174 -18.99 -3.09 12.27
CA GLU A 174 -19.43 -4.34 11.65
C GLU A 174 -19.78 -5.40 12.69
N LEU A 175 -18.95 -5.58 13.71
CA LEU A 175 -19.27 -6.51 14.81
C LEU A 175 -20.60 -6.13 15.47
N ASN A 176 -20.89 -4.84 15.63
CA ASN A 176 -22.14 -4.35 16.21
C ASN A 176 -23.39 -4.67 15.38
N LYS A 177 -23.27 -4.87 14.07
CA LYS A 177 -24.39 -5.28 13.21
C LYS A 177 -24.72 -6.75 13.46
N VAL A 178 -25.71 -7.01 14.31
CA VAL A 178 -26.16 -8.37 14.64
C VAL A 178 -26.53 -9.12 13.36
N THR A 179 -25.83 -10.22 13.09
CA THR A 179 -26.13 -11.12 11.99
C THR A 179 -26.58 -12.46 12.56
N THR A 180 -27.81 -12.91 12.23
CA THR A 180 -28.43 -14.12 12.83
C THR A 180 -27.58 -15.38 12.71
N LYS A 181 -26.73 -15.50 11.67
CA LYS A 181 -25.89 -16.68 11.45
C LYS A 181 -24.72 -16.81 12.42
N ASN A 182 -24.17 -15.70 12.91
CA ASN A 182 -22.93 -15.67 13.70
C ASN A 182 -23.08 -14.91 15.03
N GLU A 183 -24.31 -14.68 15.47
CA GLU A 183 -24.63 -13.83 16.61
C GLU A 183 -23.91 -14.26 17.89
N GLN A 184 -23.86 -15.57 18.17
CA GLN A 184 -23.17 -16.09 19.36
C GLN A 184 -21.68 -15.74 19.36
N MET A 185 -20.99 -15.93 18.23
CA MET A 185 -19.55 -15.64 18.12
C MET A 185 -19.28 -14.12 18.09
N GLN A 186 -20.14 -13.35 17.42
CA GLN A 186 -20.09 -11.87 17.45
C GLN A 186 -20.25 -11.34 18.88
N ASN A 187 -21.18 -11.89 19.65
CA ASN A 187 -21.37 -11.50 21.04
C ASN A 187 -20.19 -11.95 21.91
N LYS A 188 -19.63 -13.14 21.69
CA LYS A 188 -18.41 -13.60 22.38
C LYS A 188 -17.25 -12.63 22.17
N ILE A 189 -17.00 -12.18 20.93
CA ILE A 189 -15.90 -11.23 20.68
C ILE A 189 -16.19 -9.84 21.24
N LYS A 190 -17.44 -9.34 21.14
CA LYS A 190 -17.82 -8.05 21.76
C LYS A 190 -17.57 -8.06 23.26
N SER A 191 -18.03 -9.09 23.96
CA SER A 191 -17.80 -9.24 25.39
C SER A 191 -16.32 -9.26 25.73
N LYS A 192 -15.50 -9.98 24.95
CA LYS A 192 -14.04 -9.98 25.14
C LYS A 192 -13.40 -8.62 24.94
N ILE A 193 -13.78 -7.88 23.90
CA ILE A 193 -13.26 -6.53 23.66
C ILE A 193 -13.61 -5.60 24.83
N LEU A 194 -14.83 -5.72 25.38
CA LEU A 194 -15.24 -4.98 26.58
C LEU A 194 -14.44 -5.40 27.82
N ASP A 195 -14.15 -6.69 27.97
CA ASP A 195 -13.32 -7.18 29.08
C ASP A 195 -11.89 -6.65 28.98
N TYR A 196 -11.30 -6.58 27.78
CA TYR A 196 -9.99 -5.92 27.58
C TYR A 196 -10.04 -4.43 27.90
N ALA A 197 -11.13 -3.74 27.55
CA ALA A 197 -11.31 -2.33 27.89
C ALA A 197 -11.41 -2.07 29.40
N LYS A 198 -11.78 -3.08 30.22
CA LYS A 198 -11.75 -2.97 31.70
C LYS A 198 -10.34 -3.02 32.28
N LEU A 199 -9.37 -3.56 31.55
CA LEU A 199 -7.98 -3.72 32.02
C LEU A 199 -7.17 -2.41 31.91
N GLY A 200 -7.68 -1.37 31.25
CA GLY A 200 -7.00 -0.09 31.09
C GLY A 200 -7.50 0.71 29.88
N ASN A 201 -6.75 1.75 29.49
CA ASN A 201 -7.12 2.58 28.34
C ASN A 201 -6.85 1.85 27.01
N ILE A 202 -7.91 1.30 26.38
CA ILE A 202 -7.81 0.57 25.11
C ILE A 202 -7.32 1.44 23.94
N PHE A 203 -7.39 2.76 24.02
CA PHE A 203 -6.83 3.65 22.98
C PHE A 203 -5.31 3.84 23.10
N GLU A 204 -4.75 3.68 24.30
CA GLU A 204 -3.30 3.64 24.52
C GLU A 204 -2.75 2.22 24.26
N GLY A 205 -3.58 1.22 24.50
CA GLY A 205 -3.30 -0.20 24.30
C GLY A 205 -3.26 -0.94 25.62
N VAL A 206 -3.81 -2.15 25.63
CA VAL A 206 -3.94 -3.00 26.81
C VAL A 206 -3.32 -4.36 26.53
N LYS A 207 -2.62 -4.92 27.51
CA LYS A 207 -2.01 -6.25 27.38
C LYS A 207 -3.12 -7.31 27.37
N ILE A 208 -3.15 -8.15 26.33
CA ILE A 208 -4.06 -9.31 26.26
C ILE A 208 -3.39 -10.58 26.80
N ASN A 209 -2.06 -10.65 26.72
CA ASN A 209 -1.24 -11.68 27.36
C ASN A 209 0.13 -11.08 27.72
N LYS A 210 1.13 -11.91 28.05
CA LYS A 210 2.47 -11.43 28.46
C LYS A 210 3.19 -10.63 27.35
N GLN A 211 2.92 -10.95 26.10
CA GLN A 211 3.69 -10.49 24.93
C GLN A 211 2.89 -9.56 24.01
N ASN A 212 1.57 -9.70 23.97
CA ASN A 212 0.71 -9.09 22.96
C ASN A 212 -0.20 -8.02 23.55
N ILE A 213 -0.53 -7.04 22.71
CA ILE A 213 -1.34 -5.87 23.08
C ILE A 213 -2.55 -5.80 22.15
N ILE A 214 -3.68 -5.32 22.66
CA ILE A 214 -4.81 -4.87 21.86
C ILE A 214 -4.99 -3.37 22.02
N LYS A 215 -5.24 -2.68 20.92
CA LYS A 215 -5.49 -1.24 20.89
C LYS A 215 -6.61 -0.92 19.93
N PHE A 216 -7.44 0.04 20.28
CA PHE A 216 -8.38 0.63 19.34
C PHE A 216 -7.66 1.72 18.53
N ALA A 217 -7.77 1.67 17.20
CA ALA A 217 -7.28 2.75 16.36
C ALA A 217 -8.04 4.02 16.71
N GLY A 218 -7.31 5.06 17.12
CA GLY A 218 -7.89 6.39 17.33
C GLY A 218 -8.38 7.00 16.02
N ASN A 219 -8.74 8.29 16.04
CA ASN A 219 -9.07 9.02 14.83
C ASN A 219 -7.84 9.05 13.91
N LEU A 220 -7.84 8.15 12.92
CA LEU A 220 -6.86 8.18 11.85
C LEU A 220 -7.07 9.49 11.10
N GLN A 221 -5.99 10.28 10.95
CA GLN A 221 -6.04 11.42 10.07
C GLN A 221 -6.39 10.89 8.69
N LYS A 222 -7.61 11.15 8.24
CA LYS A 222 -8.04 10.76 6.90
C LYS A 222 -7.21 11.59 5.93
N THR A 223 -6.22 10.99 5.27
CA THR A 223 -5.71 11.59 4.05
C THR A 223 -6.88 11.65 3.08
N GLU A 224 -7.02 12.77 2.37
CA GLU A 224 -8.22 13.01 1.58
C GLU A 224 -8.45 11.88 0.55
N TYR A 225 -7.39 11.27 0.00
CA TYR A 225 -7.49 10.10 -0.88
C TYR A 225 -6.16 9.32 -0.93
N PRO A 226 -5.91 8.29 -0.08
CA PRO A 226 -4.66 7.53 -0.17
C PRO A 226 -4.57 6.75 -1.49
N LEU A 227 -5.72 6.33 -2.05
CA LEU A 227 -5.84 5.67 -3.33
C LEU A 227 -7.13 6.13 -4.04
N ALA A 228 -6.99 6.82 -5.17
CA ALA A 228 -8.11 7.44 -5.88
C ALA A 228 -9.16 6.45 -6.42
N TRP A 229 -8.85 5.16 -6.45
CA TRP A 229 -9.74 4.10 -6.95
C TRP A 229 -10.54 3.39 -5.84
N LEU A 230 -10.29 3.70 -4.57
CA LEU A 230 -11.03 3.12 -3.44
C LEU A 230 -12.34 3.88 -3.20
N ASP A 231 -13.44 3.14 -2.99
CA ASP A 231 -14.73 3.72 -2.64
C ASP A 231 -14.84 3.89 -1.12
N ILE A 232 -14.85 5.12 -0.63
CA ILE A 232 -14.96 5.42 0.80
C ILE A 232 -16.28 4.93 1.41
N ASN A 233 -17.30 4.64 0.61
CA ASN A 233 -18.57 4.09 1.10
C ASN A 233 -18.53 2.56 1.25
N ASN A 234 -17.53 1.89 0.69
CA ASN A 234 -17.32 0.47 0.82
C ASN A 234 -16.50 0.15 2.08
N ASN A 235 -17.00 -0.77 2.92
CA ASN A 235 -16.32 -1.10 4.16
C ASN A 235 -14.93 -1.73 3.94
N TYR A 236 -14.79 -2.62 2.96
CA TYR A 236 -13.50 -3.25 2.68
C TYR A 236 -12.48 -2.22 2.20
N ASP A 237 -12.91 -1.27 1.36
CA ASP A 237 -12.05 -0.20 0.89
C ASP A 237 -11.63 0.73 2.05
N GLN A 238 -12.52 1.02 3.00
CA GLN A 238 -12.17 1.74 4.23
C GLN A 238 -11.16 0.98 5.11
N VAL A 239 -11.23 -0.36 5.15
CA VAL A 239 -10.21 -1.18 5.84
C VAL A 239 -8.85 -1.04 5.15
N ILE A 240 -8.81 -1.10 3.82
CA ILE A 240 -7.58 -0.90 3.02
C ILE A 240 -7.02 0.52 3.23
N VAL A 241 -7.87 1.55 3.19
CA VAL A 241 -7.49 2.94 3.52
C VAL A 241 -6.86 2.99 4.90
N SER A 242 -7.50 2.38 5.91
CA SER A 242 -7.01 2.39 7.29
C SER A 242 -5.69 1.62 7.43
N TYR A 243 -5.48 0.55 6.67
CA TYR A 243 -4.20 -0.16 6.60
C TYR A 243 -3.09 0.78 6.11
N PHE A 244 -3.32 1.54 5.04
CA PHE A 244 -2.33 2.49 4.54
C PHE A 244 -2.05 3.62 5.53
N GLU A 245 -3.06 4.09 6.26
CA GLU A 245 -2.87 5.05 7.36
C GLU A 245 -2.01 4.45 8.50
N MET A 246 -2.19 3.18 8.83
CA MET A 246 -1.33 2.49 9.81
C MET A 246 0.11 2.38 9.35
N VAL A 247 0.32 2.01 8.09
CA VAL A 247 1.65 1.98 7.47
C VAL A 247 2.29 3.37 7.51
N ARG A 248 1.55 4.42 7.15
CA ARG A 248 2.03 5.80 7.16
C ARG A 248 2.39 6.29 8.55
N ALA A 249 1.59 5.94 9.56
CA ALA A 249 1.84 6.32 10.94
C ALA A 249 2.98 5.53 11.60
N ASN A 250 3.31 4.33 11.09
CA ASN A 250 4.30 3.43 11.67
C ASN A 250 5.21 2.83 10.58
N PRO A 251 5.97 3.64 9.83
CA PRO A 251 6.67 3.15 8.63
C PRO A 251 7.82 2.18 8.93
N HIS A 252 8.38 2.26 10.14
CA HIS A 252 9.38 1.31 10.64
C HIS A 252 8.77 -0.02 11.07
N THR A 253 7.49 -0.01 11.43
CA THR A 253 6.79 -1.17 11.97
C THR A 253 6.14 -1.98 10.85
N GLN A 254 6.18 -3.29 10.98
CA GLN A 254 5.43 -4.15 10.07
C GLN A 254 3.92 -4.02 10.34
N VAL A 255 3.12 -3.88 9.28
CA VAL A 255 1.66 -3.86 9.34
C VAL A 255 1.12 -5.00 8.48
N ILE A 256 0.21 -5.80 9.04
CA ILE A 256 -0.39 -6.95 8.35
C ILE A 256 -1.91 -6.92 8.54
N LEU A 257 -2.65 -7.09 7.44
CA LEU A 257 -4.09 -7.32 7.46
C LEU A 257 -4.39 -8.79 7.79
N ILE A 258 -5.23 -9.05 8.80
CA ILE A 258 -5.68 -10.41 9.13
C ILE A 258 -7.08 -10.60 8.57
N THR A 259 -7.22 -11.48 7.59
CA THR A 259 -8.51 -11.76 6.95
C THR A 259 -8.55 -13.15 6.32
N GLY A 260 -9.66 -13.86 6.54
CA GLY A 260 -10.02 -15.07 5.79
C GLY A 260 -11.10 -14.79 4.73
N ASN A 261 -11.45 -13.52 4.50
CA ASN A 261 -12.52 -13.14 3.59
C ASN A 261 -11.98 -13.04 2.15
N PRO A 262 -12.46 -13.86 1.20
CA PRO A 262 -11.91 -13.89 -0.15
C PRO A 262 -12.07 -12.56 -0.91
N ILE A 263 -13.10 -11.76 -0.61
CA ILE A 263 -13.33 -10.46 -1.24
C ILE A 263 -12.29 -9.45 -0.76
N LEU A 264 -12.04 -9.41 0.56
CA LEU A 264 -11.04 -8.52 1.13
C LEU A 264 -9.62 -8.94 0.74
N GLN A 265 -9.32 -10.25 0.70
CA GLN A 265 -8.06 -10.79 0.19
C GLN A 265 -7.80 -10.36 -1.26
N ALA A 266 -8.80 -10.48 -2.15
CA ALA A 266 -8.66 -10.04 -3.55
C ALA A 266 -8.37 -8.53 -3.65
N LYS A 267 -9.05 -7.70 -2.85
CA LYS A 267 -8.77 -6.24 -2.78
C LYS A 267 -7.39 -5.95 -2.20
N ALA A 268 -6.97 -6.69 -1.18
CA ALA A 268 -5.65 -6.56 -0.59
C ALA A 268 -4.56 -6.87 -1.62
N LEU A 269 -4.71 -7.93 -2.41
CA LEU A 269 -3.78 -8.26 -3.50
C LEU A 269 -3.70 -7.14 -4.55
N LEU A 270 -4.84 -6.62 -4.99
CA LEU A 270 -4.87 -5.50 -5.96
C LEU A 270 -4.19 -4.23 -5.41
N ALA A 271 -4.27 -4.02 -4.10
CA ALA A 271 -3.65 -2.89 -3.42
C ALA A 271 -2.20 -3.17 -2.95
N ASN A 272 -1.63 -4.35 -3.20
CA ASN A 272 -0.35 -4.80 -2.64
C ASN A 272 -0.28 -4.70 -1.10
N VAL A 273 -1.40 -4.99 -0.43
CA VAL A 273 -1.50 -5.05 1.03
C VAL A 273 -1.04 -6.43 1.51
N VAL A 274 -0.11 -6.42 2.47
CA VAL A 274 0.38 -7.63 3.13
C VAL A 274 -0.75 -8.17 4.01
N HIS A 275 -1.16 -9.41 3.76
CA HIS A 275 -2.24 -10.05 4.51
C HIS A 275 -1.96 -11.53 4.76
N ILE A 276 -2.53 -12.05 5.85
CA ILE A 276 -2.50 -13.46 6.23
C ILE A 276 -3.86 -13.87 6.80
N GLU A 277 -4.12 -15.16 6.86
CA GLU A 277 -5.33 -15.70 7.47
C GLU A 277 -5.24 -15.71 9.01
N PRO A 278 -6.39 -15.62 9.72
CA PRO A 278 -6.40 -15.83 11.16
C PRO A 278 -5.96 -17.26 11.50
N PRO A 279 -5.30 -17.47 12.65
CA PRO A 279 -4.89 -18.81 13.07
C PRO A 279 -6.12 -19.68 13.30
N ALA A 280 -6.01 -20.97 13.00
CA ALA A 280 -7.09 -21.93 13.23
C ALA A 280 -7.54 -21.86 14.71
N PRO A 281 -8.85 -21.91 14.99
CA PRO A 281 -9.33 -21.95 16.35
C PRO A 281 -8.73 -23.19 17.02
N THR A 282 -8.12 -23.02 18.20
CA THR A 282 -7.62 -24.15 18.96
C THR A 282 -8.81 -25.09 19.20
N PRO A 283 -8.77 -26.35 18.72
CA PRO A 283 -9.86 -27.27 18.96
C PRO A 283 -10.03 -27.35 20.48
N ALA A 284 -11.24 -27.05 20.96
CA ALA A 284 -11.57 -27.28 22.34
C ALA A 284 -11.25 -28.75 22.59
N LEU A 285 -10.29 -29.04 23.47
CA LEU A 285 -10.04 -30.39 23.94
C LEU A 285 -11.40 -30.98 24.30
N ILE A 286 -11.88 -31.91 23.49
CA ILE A 286 -13.08 -32.67 23.78
C ILE A 286 -12.68 -33.47 25.01
N ILE A 287 -12.99 -32.94 26.18
CA ILE A 287 -12.92 -33.69 27.43
C ILE A 287 -13.89 -34.82 27.21
N ASP A 288 -13.35 -36.02 26.99
CA ASP A 288 -14.08 -37.27 26.86
C ASP A 288 -15.06 -37.35 28.04
N ARG A 289 -16.31 -36.96 27.79
CA ARG A 289 -17.39 -37.25 28.71
C ARG A 289 -17.57 -38.74 28.62
N LYS A 290 -16.95 -39.42 29.58
CA LYS A 290 -17.16 -40.83 29.91
C LYS A 290 -18.65 -41.13 29.67
N PRO A 291 -19.01 -42.08 28.79
CA PRO A 291 -20.40 -42.32 28.47
C PRO A 291 -21.15 -42.69 29.74
N ASP A 292 -22.24 -41.97 30.00
CA ASP A 292 -23.19 -42.33 31.04
C ASP A 292 -23.65 -43.77 30.78
N VAL A 293 -23.50 -44.61 31.78
CA VAL A 293 -23.93 -46.00 31.77
C VAL A 293 -25.45 -46.00 31.63
N GLU A 294 -25.96 -46.29 30.44
CA GLU A 294 -27.39 -46.54 30.23
C GLU A 294 -27.83 -47.80 31.01
N PRO A 295 -28.94 -47.73 31.76
CA PRO A 295 -29.49 -48.90 32.43
C PRO A 295 -30.10 -49.87 31.42
N LEU A 296 -29.69 -51.13 31.58
CA LEU A 296 -30.10 -52.32 30.84
C LEU A 296 -31.64 -52.47 30.82
N ASN A 297 -32.29 -52.12 29.71
CA ASN A 297 -33.69 -52.42 29.48
C ASN A 297 -33.85 -53.71 28.66
N THR A 298 -34.49 -54.69 29.30
CA THR A 298 -34.89 -55.98 28.75
C THR A 298 -35.91 -55.84 27.62
N MET A 299 -35.66 -56.53 26.50
CA MET A 299 -36.62 -56.76 25.42
C MET A 299 -37.84 -57.56 25.90
N PRO A 300 -38.93 -57.56 25.12
CA PRO A 300 -39.25 -58.80 24.44
C PRO A 300 -39.55 -58.65 22.94
N ALA A 301 -39.33 -59.77 22.26
CA ALA A 301 -39.44 -60.01 20.83
C ALA A 301 -40.88 -59.90 20.28
N ASN A 302 -41.02 -59.41 19.05
CA ASN A 302 -41.69 -60.19 18.00
C ASN A 302 -41.56 -59.63 16.57
N SER A 303 -41.34 -60.58 15.65
CA SER A 303 -41.92 -60.71 14.30
C SER A 303 -41.42 -59.85 13.10
N LYS A 304 -40.72 -60.60 12.23
CA LYS A 304 -40.93 -60.83 10.77
C LYS A 304 -40.40 -59.83 9.71
N PRO A 305 -40.01 -60.37 8.52
CA PRO A 305 -39.15 -59.67 7.56
C PRO A 305 -39.90 -59.15 6.33
N ALA A 306 -39.42 -58.06 5.74
CA ALA A 306 -39.84 -57.65 4.41
C ALA A 306 -38.75 -56.83 3.67
N THR A 307 -38.26 -57.45 2.60
CA THR A 307 -38.05 -56.86 1.27
C THR A 307 -36.86 -55.92 1.03
N LYS A 308 -35.86 -56.49 0.35
CA LYS A 308 -34.84 -55.82 -0.48
C LYS A 308 -35.48 -54.83 -1.46
N VAL A 309 -35.00 -53.58 -1.46
CA VAL A 309 -35.15 -52.66 -2.58
C VAL A 309 -33.77 -52.08 -2.92
N ILE A 310 -33.36 -52.33 -4.16
CA ILE A 310 -32.17 -51.82 -4.82
C ILE A 310 -32.46 -50.39 -5.30
N PRO A 311 -31.58 -49.40 -5.09
CA PRO A 311 -31.61 -48.17 -5.87
C PRO A 311 -30.77 -48.33 -7.15
N LYS A 312 -31.39 -47.99 -8.28
CA LYS A 312 -30.82 -47.90 -9.61
C LYS A 312 -29.78 -46.77 -9.68
N ASN A 313 -28.67 -47.06 -10.34
CA ASN A 313 -27.76 -46.09 -10.95
C ASN A 313 -28.52 -45.19 -11.93
N SER A 314 -28.29 -43.89 -11.85
CA SER A 314 -28.53 -42.94 -12.94
C SER A 314 -27.21 -42.27 -13.29
N GLU A 315 -26.59 -42.77 -14.35
CA GLU A 315 -25.61 -42.05 -15.16
C GLU A 315 -26.26 -40.77 -15.70
N LEU A 316 -25.59 -39.63 -15.51
CA LEU A 316 -25.98 -38.36 -16.09
C LEU A 316 -24.89 -37.97 -17.11
N ASP A 317 -25.28 -38.11 -18.37
CA ASP A 317 -24.57 -37.68 -19.57
C ASP A 317 -24.23 -36.18 -19.50
N ASN A 318 -22.93 -35.88 -19.44
CA ASN A 318 -22.41 -34.53 -19.69
C ASN A 318 -22.22 -34.34 -21.21
N LYS A 319 -23.24 -33.77 -21.88
CA LYS A 319 -23.07 -33.17 -23.21
C LYS A 319 -22.70 -31.68 -23.07
N PRO A 320 -21.69 -31.18 -23.79
CA PRO A 320 -21.31 -29.77 -23.72
C PRO A 320 -22.35 -28.88 -24.43
N VAL A 321 -22.87 -27.90 -23.68
CA VAL A 321 -23.74 -26.83 -24.20
C VAL A 321 -22.90 -25.89 -25.05
N LYS A 322 -23.24 -25.81 -26.34
CA LYS A 322 -22.67 -24.88 -27.31
C LYS A 322 -23.25 -23.48 -27.02
N VAL A 323 -22.45 -22.58 -26.46
CA VAL A 323 -22.84 -21.18 -26.23
C VAL A 323 -22.76 -20.43 -27.55
N THR A 324 -23.93 -20.12 -28.12
CA THR A 324 -24.06 -19.29 -29.32
C THR A 324 -24.08 -17.83 -28.88
N VAL A 325 -23.01 -17.10 -29.20
CA VAL A 325 -22.93 -15.63 -29.00
C VAL A 325 -23.79 -14.95 -30.07
N PRO A 326 -24.75 -14.08 -29.72
CA PRO A 326 -25.54 -13.35 -30.71
C PRO A 326 -24.67 -12.31 -31.44
N PRO A 327 -24.94 -12.04 -32.73
CA PRO A 327 -24.18 -11.10 -33.53
C PRO A 327 -24.38 -9.66 -33.04
N ILE A 328 -23.27 -8.93 -32.96
CA ILE A 328 -23.23 -7.49 -32.69
C ILE A 328 -23.90 -6.76 -33.85
N ILE A 329 -25.05 -6.14 -33.56
CA ILE A 329 -25.74 -5.25 -34.48
C ILE A 329 -24.94 -3.94 -34.54
N ASN A 330 -24.28 -3.70 -35.67
CA ASN A 330 -23.64 -2.41 -35.96
C ASN A 330 -24.71 -1.36 -36.27
N PRO A 331 -24.81 -0.24 -35.53
CA PRO A 331 -25.67 0.87 -35.92
C PRO A 331 -25.04 1.58 -37.13
N THR A 332 -25.56 1.28 -38.31
CA THR A 332 -25.40 2.08 -39.52
C THR A 332 -26.05 3.44 -39.32
N GLY A 333 -25.28 4.53 -39.44
CA GLY A 333 -25.87 5.86 -39.62
C GLY A 333 -25.16 7.04 -38.97
N ILE A 334 -23.82 7.15 -39.03
CA ILE A 334 -23.15 8.44 -38.82
C ILE A 334 -22.17 8.67 -39.96
N ARG A 335 -22.51 9.63 -40.82
CA ARG A 335 -21.68 10.10 -41.93
C ARG A 335 -20.46 10.82 -41.34
N PRO A 336 -19.21 10.43 -41.65
CA PRO A 336 -18.05 11.12 -41.10
C PRO A 336 -17.97 12.53 -41.70
N THR A 337 -18.05 13.55 -40.84
CA THR A 337 -17.69 14.91 -41.20
C THR A 337 -16.17 15.01 -41.40
N PRO A 338 -15.69 15.82 -42.36
CA PRO A 338 -14.27 15.95 -42.63
C PRO A 338 -13.53 16.47 -41.39
N LYS A 339 -12.50 15.72 -40.96
CA LYS A 339 -11.61 16.13 -39.87
C LYS A 339 -11.03 17.53 -40.15
N PRO A 340 -11.11 18.48 -39.21
CA PRO A 340 -10.43 19.76 -39.33
C PRO A 340 -8.93 19.51 -39.45
N LYS A 341 -8.28 20.15 -40.44
CA LYS A 341 -6.81 20.14 -40.55
C LYS A 341 -6.23 20.70 -39.24
N ALA A 342 -5.33 19.94 -38.63
CA ALA A 342 -4.60 20.38 -37.46
C ALA A 342 -3.89 21.71 -37.75
N PRO A 343 -4.04 22.73 -36.88
CA PRO A 343 -3.35 24.00 -37.06
C PRO A 343 -1.84 23.78 -36.96
N LYS A 344 -1.10 24.34 -37.93
CA LYS A 344 0.37 24.32 -37.91
C LYS A 344 0.88 24.92 -36.59
N PRO A 345 1.91 24.33 -35.97
CA PRO A 345 2.48 24.84 -34.72
C PRO A 345 2.94 26.28 -34.93
N LYS A 346 2.45 27.18 -34.07
CA LYS A 346 2.90 28.57 -34.05
C LYS A 346 4.36 28.61 -33.57
N PRO A 347 5.22 29.44 -34.17
CA PRO A 347 6.57 29.63 -33.67
C PRO A 347 6.54 30.14 -32.21
N PRO A 348 7.51 29.72 -31.38
CA PRO A 348 7.54 30.09 -29.98
C PRO A 348 7.60 31.61 -29.84
N LYS A 349 6.69 32.17 -29.03
CA LYS A 349 6.69 33.60 -28.72
C LYS A 349 7.99 33.94 -27.97
N PRO A 350 8.69 35.03 -28.32
CA PRO A 350 9.84 35.48 -27.57
C PRO A 350 9.44 35.77 -26.12
N ARG A 351 10.16 35.19 -25.16
CA ARG A 351 9.98 35.45 -23.72
C ARG A 351 10.24 36.94 -23.46
N ILE A 352 9.20 37.64 -23.01
CA ILE A 352 9.31 38.99 -22.48
C ILE A 352 10.18 38.91 -21.22
N LYS A 353 11.33 39.60 -21.24
CA LYS A 353 12.21 39.71 -20.08
C LYS A 353 11.44 40.42 -18.96
N SER A 354 11.17 39.71 -17.88
CA SER A 354 10.69 40.31 -16.64
C SER A 354 11.75 41.30 -16.14
N LYS A 355 11.32 42.53 -15.84
CA LYS A 355 12.20 43.55 -15.25
C LYS A 355 12.64 43.08 -13.85
N PRO A 356 13.89 43.33 -13.46
CA PRO A 356 14.36 43.00 -12.11
C PRO A 356 13.61 43.86 -11.08
N ILE A 357 13.03 43.19 -10.09
CA ILE A 357 12.49 43.82 -8.89
C ILE A 357 13.70 44.23 -8.03
N LEU A 358 13.97 45.52 -7.99
CA LEU A 358 14.92 46.13 -7.06
C LEU A 358 14.11 46.65 -5.87
N ASP A 359 14.02 45.85 -4.81
CA ASP A 359 13.67 46.35 -3.48
C ASP A 359 14.77 45.93 -2.49
N ILE A 360 15.73 46.84 -2.32
CA ILE A 360 16.71 46.79 -1.24
C ILE A 360 16.09 47.56 -0.06
N ILE A 361 15.56 46.82 0.90
CA ILE A 361 15.21 47.38 2.22
C ILE A 361 16.52 47.47 3.01
N LYS A 362 16.99 48.71 3.25
CA LYS A 362 18.06 48.98 4.22
C LYS A 362 17.50 48.87 5.65
N PRO A 363 18.23 48.28 6.61
CA PRO A 363 17.87 48.37 8.02
C PRO A 363 18.15 49.79 8.53
N LYS A 364 17.20 50.37 9.27
CA LYS A 364 17.45 51.54 10.12
C LYS A 364 18.16 51.06 11.38
N GLY A 365 19.23 51.77 11.75
CA GLY A 365 19.86 51.68 13.06
C GLY A 365 19.05 52.38 14.14
#